data_AF-A0A6P0KSD9-F1
#
_entry.id   AF-A0A6P0KSD9-F1
#
_cell.length_a   1.000
_cell.length_b   1.000
_cell.length_c   1.000
_cell.angle_alpha   90.00
_cell.angle_beta   90.00
_cell.angle_gamma   90.00
#
_symmetry.space_group_name_H-M   'P 1'
#
loop_
_entity.id
_entity.type
_entity.pdbx_description
1 polymer ?
#
loop_
_entity_poly.entity_id
_entity_poly.type
_entity_poly.pdbx_seq_one_letter_code
_entity_poly.pdbx_strand_id
1 'polypeptide(L)'
;MNEILNARGINLSPVDLIKNKVLAECDEQYPIDFAKEKWDEISNRLTQRETNTSLEDYVLHWWMARHKQTRKRNFYKDFRKKLQSRDIVPQDFLEDLHSTSELYIKIASPQTSDWNQADQKPIFYSLLALNTFKIIINRPFLISLFLAKQSKKNTQSFLIYTLTKIEYFHFVFNAICSMRPSSVERLYLNAARHLQESSNKREAIKVIDDLIEDLTNKLPSEATFLDKFRKLKFTNSFTTHKKLIQYIFIKMELHARKNNEFYPEDLTLEHILPQSSGDKTKIGMIGNIIPIGESLNGDAGIRPLSQKMATYKKSDYRIVQEFVEKNGDKSSWEVKDIESRTEQLAREAFQNVWALNQINV
;
A
#
# COMPACT_ATOMS: atom_id res chain seq x y z
N MET A 1 4.40 -33.92 25.45
CA MET A 1 4.10 -32.79 26.33
C MET A 1 3.76 -31.60 25.44
N ASN A 2 2.54 -31.05 25.54
CA ASN A 2 2.19 -29.84 24.79
C ASN A 2 2.83 -28.65 25.50
N GLU A 3 3.92 -28.11 24.95
CA GLU A 3 4.37 -26.77 25.30
C GLU A 3 3.28 -25.79 24.84
N ILE A 4 2.47 -25.32 25.78
CA ILE A 4 1.41 -24.32 25.52
C ILE A 4 1.83 -22.97 26.11
N LEU A 5 2.73 -22.96 27.09
CA LEU A 5 3.14 -21.77 27.83
C LEU A 5 4.64 -21.52 27.67
N ASN A 6 5.04 -20.25 27.53
CA ASN A 6 6.44 -19.85 27.62
C ASN A 6 6.91 -19.80 29.08
N ALA A 7 8.21 -19.54 29.30
CA ALA A 7 8.83 -19.46 30.64
C ALA A 7 8.20 -18.39 31.58
N ARG A 8 7.28 -17.55 31.08
CA ARG A 8 6.55 -16.53 31.84
C ARG A 8 5.05 -16.86 32.01
N GLY A 9 4.61 -18.06 31.65
CA GLY A 9 3.22 -18.49 31.79
C GLY A 9 2.26 -17.89 30.75
N ILE A 10 2.78 -17.37 29.63
CA ILE A 10 1.97 -16.82 28.53
C ILE A 10 1.79 -17.89 27.45
N ASN A 11 0.59 -17.98 26.87
CA ASN A 11 0.33 -18.86 25.73
C ASN A 11 1.30 -18.58 24.58
N LEU A 12 1.96 -19.62 24.09
CA LEU A 12 2.82 -19.54 22.91
C LEU A 12 2.00 -19.16 21.69
N SER A 13 2.48 -18.19 20.92
CA SER A 13 1.89 -17.89 19.62
C SER A 13 2.15 -19.04 18.64
N PRO A 14 1.35 -19.17 17.56
CA PRO A 14 1.64 -20.11 16.49
C PRO A 14 3.06 -20.05 15.95
N VAL A 15 3.67 -18.87 15.87
CA VAL A 15 5.07 -18.73 15.40
C VAL A 15 6.08 -19.20 16.43
N ASP A 16 5.82 -19.01 17.74
CA ASP A 16 6.67 -19.55 18.79
C ASP A 16 6.67 -21.09 18.76
N LEU A 17 5.49 -21.70 18.55
CA LEU A 17 5.36 -23.15 18.39
C LEU A 17 6.11 -23.67 17.15
N ILE A 18 6.06 -22.94 16.04
CA ILE A 18 6.84 -23.26 14.83
C ILE A 18 8.34 -23.15 15.11
N LYS A 19 8.80 -22.06 15.75
CA LYS A 19 10.21 -21.87 16.13
C LYS A 19 10.70 -23.02 17.00
N ASN A 20 9.98 -23.36 18.07
CA ASN A 20 10.32 -24.49 18.95
C ASN A 20 10.37 -25.81 18.18
N LYS A 21 9.41 -26.04 17.26
CA LYS A 21 9.38 -27.28 16.49
C LYS A 21 10.54 -27.37 15.50
N VAL A 22 10.91 -26.28 14.82
CA VAL A 22 12.07 -26.24 13.93
C VAL A 22 13.37 -26.47 14.71
N LEU A 23 13.51 -25.85 15.90
CA LEU A 23 14.67 -26.06 16.78
C LEU A 23 14.80 -27.50 17.27
N ALA A 24 13.67 -28.16 17.56
CA ALA A 24 13.66 -29.55 18.02
C ALA A 24 14.03 -30.57 16.93
N GLU A 25 13.98 -30.20 15.66
CA GLU A 25 14.39 -31.04 14.53
C GLU A 25 15.83 -30.74 14.05
N CYS A 26 16.56 -29.85 14.73
CA CYS A 26 17.96 -29.56 14.46
C CYS A 26 18.87 -30.71 14.95
N ASP A 27 19.88 -31.08 14.16
CA ASP A 27 20.80 -32.20 14.42
C ASP A 27 22.28 -31.77 14.29
N GLU A 28 23.23 -32.71 14.28
CA GLU A 28 24.67 -32.40 14.17
C GLU A 28 25.03 -31.71 12.84
N GLN A 29 24.30 -31.99 11.76
CA GLN A 29 24.53 -31.37 10.45
C GLN A 29 23.96 -29.93 10.41
N TYR A 30 22.92 -29.67 11.19
CA TYR A 30 22.28 -28.38 11.32
C TYR A 30 22.15 -27.96 12.79
N PRO A 31 23.21 -27.34 13.36
CA PRO A 31 23.25 -27.06 14.78
C PRO A 31 22.14 -26.11 15.23
N ILE A 32 21.63 -26.35 16.44
CA ILE A 32 20.63 -25.49 17.10
C ILE A 32 21.04 -24.00 17.09
N ASP A 33 22.34 -23.71 17.19
CA ASP A 33 22.86 -22.34 17.21
C ASP A 33 22.66 -21.63 15.86
N PHE A 34 22.83 -22.33 14.73
CA PHE A 34 22.53 -21.77 13.40
C PHE A 34 21.04 -21.41 13.30
N ALA A 35 20.16 -22.30 13.76
CA ALA A 35 18.73 -22.07 13.71
C ALA A 35 18.30 -20.88 14.58
N LYS A 36 18.86 -20.77 15.80
CA LYS A 36 18.63 -19.62 16.69
C LYS A 36 19.09 -18.31 16.05
N GLU A 37 20.31 -18.30 15.51
CA GLU A 37 20.88 -17.13 14.84
C GLU A 37 19.97 -16.66 13.70
N LYS A 38 19.50 -17.57 12.84
CA LYS A 38 18.58 -17.20 11.73
C LYS A 38 17.28 -16.60 12.21
N TRP A 39 16.67 -17.16 13.25
CA TRP A 39 15.45 -16.61 13.83
C TRP A 39 15.66 -15.21 14.40
N ASP A 40 16.81 -14.98 15.05
CA ASP A 40 17.14 -13.69 15.64
C ASP A 40 17.44 -12.66 14.56
N GLU A 41 18.16 -13.03 13.49
CA GLU A 41 18.35 -12.19 12.30
C GLU A 41 17.03 -11.79 11.63
N ILE A 42 16.11 -12.74 11.43
CA ILE A 42 14.77 -12.46 10.88
C ILE A 42 14.04 -11.46 11.78
N SER A 43 14.05 -11.71 13.09
CA SER A 43 13.35 -10.87 14.06
C SER A 43 13.92 -9.45 14.06
N ASN A 44 15.25 -9.32 14.09
CA ASN A 44 15.97 -8.05 14.03
C ASN A 44 15.61 -7.25 12.76
N ARG A 45 15.60 -7.88 11.58
CA ARG A 45 15.20 -7.21 10.32
C ARG A 45 13.79 -6.66 10.37
N LEU A 46 12.84 -7.42 10.92
CA LEU A 46 11.45 -6.99 11.01
C LEU A 46 11.24 -5.86 12.02
N THR A 47 12.05 -5.80 13.08
CA THR A 47 11.94 -4.77 14.14
C THR A 47 12.77 -3.51 13.86
N GLN A 48 13.68 -3.54 12.88
CA GLN A 48 14.52 -2.38 12.51
C GLN A 48 13.73 -1.21 11.93
N ARG A 49 12.50 -1.44 11.47
CA ARG A 49 11.64 -0.40 10.91
C ARG A 49 10.31 -0.35 11.66
N GLU A 50 9.76 0.85 11.76
CA GLU A 50 8.38 0.99 12.22
C GLU A 50 7.46 0.30 11.19
N THR A 51 6.77 -0.75 11.62
CA THR A 51 5.82 -1.50 10.81
C THR A 51 4.71 -2.07 11.69
N ASN A 52 3.51 -2.16 11.13
CA ASN A 52 2.37 -2.82 11.78
C ASN A 52 2.39 -4.35 11.55
N THR A 53 3.58 -4.93 11.39
CA THR A 53 3.75 -6.35 11.09
C THR A 53 4.52 -7.05 12.20
N SER A 54 3.95 -8.12 12.75
CA SER A 54 4.67 -9.00 13.67
C SER A 54 5.47 -10.09 12.93
N LEU A 55 6.41 -10.73 13.62
CA LEU A 55 7.05 -11.96 13.14
C LEU A 55 6.00 -13.01 12.75
N GLU A 56 4.94 -13.17 13.54
CA GLU A 56 3.86 -14.11 13.25
C GLU A 56 3.17 -13.79 11.91
N ASP A 57 2.87 -12.51 11.66
CA ASP A 57 2.25 -12.09 10.39
C ASP A 57 3.20 -12.36 9.22
N TYR A 58 4.50 -12.09 9.36
CA TYR A 58 5.47 -12.39 8.32
C TYR A 58 5.48 -13.88 7.96
N VAL A 59 5.67 -14.75 8.96
CA VAL A 59 5.75 -16.20 8.75
C VAL A 59 4.44 -16.75 8.17
N LEU A 60 3.29 -16.22 8.59
CA LEU A 60 1.99 -16.58 8.01
C LEU A 60 1.86 -16.12 6.54
N HIS A 61 2.28 -14.90 6.19
CA HIS A 61 2.23 -14.44 4.80
C HIS A 61 3.17 -15.23 3.89
N TRP A 62 4.38 -15.53 4.38
CA TRP A 62 5.33 -16.41 3.70
C TRP A 62 4.72 -17.79 3.43
N TRP A 63 4.03 -18.36 4.42
CA TRP A 63 3.35 -19.64 4.31
C TRP A 63 2.23 -19.59 3.27
N MET A 64 1.36 -18.59 3.35
CA MET A 64 0.21 -18.45 2.45
C MET A 64 0.60 -18.13 1.00
N ALA A 65 1.84 -17.68 0.75
CA ALA A 65 2.37 -17.53 -0.59
C ALA A 65 2.66 -18.88 -1.28
N ARG A 66 2.92 -19.93 -0.48
CA ARG A 66 3.35 -21.28 -0.94
C ARG A 66 2.30 -22.36 -0.70
N HIS A 67 1.41 -22.17 0.25
CA HIS A 67 0.47 -23.18 0.72
C HIS A 67 -0.97 -22.67 0.77
N LYS A 68 -1.93 -23.61 0.86
CA LYS A 68 -3.36 -23.29 0.94
C LYS A 68 -3.62 -22.31 2.09
N GLN A 69 -4.68 -21.50 1.92
CA GLN A 69 -5.08 -20.51 2.91
C GLN A 69 -5.23 -21.13 4.30
N THR A 70 -4.53 -20.54 5.27
CA THR A 70 -4.50 -20.97 6.66
C THR A 70 -4.77 -19.77 7.55
N ARG A 71 -5.56 -19.96 8.61
CA ARG A 71 -5.79 -18.93 9.63
C ARG A 71 -4.80 -19.13 10.78
N LYS A 72 -4.43 -18.05 11.50
CA LYS A 72 -3.52 -18.09 12.67
C LYS A 72 -3.79 -19.27 13.61
N ARG A 73 -5.05 -19.47 14.02
CA ARG A 73 -5.47 -20.57 14.91
C ARG A 73 -5.12 -22.00 14.42
N ASN A 74 -5.05 -22.19 13.12
CA ASN A 74 -4.75 -23.48 12.50
C ASN A 74 -3.30 -23.56 12.01
N PHE A 75 -2.54 -22.47 12.10
CA PHE A 75 -1.26 -22.35 11.40
C PHE A 75 -0.24 -23.37 11.86
N TYR A 76 -0.02 -23.48 13.16
CA TYR A 76 0.88 -24.49 13.71
C TYR A 76 0.44 -25.92 13.36
N LYS A 77 -0.87 -26.20 13.36
CA LYS A 77 -1.40 -27.52 13.00
C LYS A 77 -1.09 -27.88 11.54
N ASP A 78 -1.31 -26.94 10.63
CA ASP A 78 -1.06 -27.14 9.19
C ASP A 78 0.45 -27.28 8.92
N PHE A 79 1.28 -26.46 9.57
CA PHE A 79 2.74 -26.55 9.52
C PHE A 79 3.24 -27.92 9.98
N ARG A 80 2.82 -28.34 11.18
CA ARG A 80 3.21 -29.64 11.76
C ARG A 80 2.84 -30.81 10.86
N LYS A 81 1.67 -30.77 10.20
CA LYS A 81 1.25 -31.82 9.27
C LYS A 81 2.20 -31.94 8.08
N LYS A 82 2.62 -30.82 7.50
CA LYS A 82 3.57 -30.77 6.37
C LYS A 82 4.97 -31.21 6.75
N LEU A 83 5.41 -30.86 7.96
CA LEU A 83 6.66 -31.36 8.52
C LEU A 83 6.62 -32.89 8.70
N GLN A 84 5.54 -33.43 9.26
CA GLN A 84 5.38 -34.88 9.46
C GLN A 84 5.33 -35.69 8.16
N SER A 85 4.75 -35.13 7.10
CA SER A 85 4.73 -35.76 5.78
C SER A 85 6.04 -35.60 5.00
N ARG A 86 7.04 -34.89 5.55
CA ARG A 86 8.29 -34.51 4.88
C ARG A 86 8.11 -33.64 3.64
N ASP A 87 6.97 -32.95 3.53
CA ASP A 87 6.74 -31.93 2.49
C ASP A 87 7.56 -30.66 2.75
N ILE A 88 7.98 -30.47 4.01
CA ILE A 88 8.81 -29.36 4.45
C ILE A 88 10.01 -29.93 5.19
N VAL A 89 11.19 -29.53 4.76
CA VAL A 89 12.45 -29.74 5.48
C VAL A 89 12.68 -28.51 6.37
N PRO A 90 12.91 -28.66 7.69
CA PRO A 90 13.10 -27.53 8.62
C PRO A 90 14.18 -26.54 8.18
N GLN A 91 15.30 -27.07 7.67
CA GLN A 91 16.41 -26.27 7.17
C GLN A 91 16.00 -25.41 5.98
N ASP A 92 15.49 -26.03 4.91
CA ASP A 92 15.04 -25.32 3.70
C ASP A 92 13.97 -24.26 4.04
N PHE A 93 13.06 -24.61 4.97
CA PHE A 93 12.07 -23.66 5.49
C PHE A 93 12.74 -22.44 6.14
N LEU A 94 13.69 -22.65 7.07
CA LEU A 94 14.28 -21.55 7.80
C LEU A 94 15.22 -20.71 6.91
N GLU A 95 15.93 -21.33 5.98
CA GLU A 95 16.77 -20.65 4.99
C GLU A 95 15.94 -19.79 4.02
N ASP A 96 14.84 -20.33 3.48
CA ASP A 96 13.94 -19.57 2.59
C ASP A 96 13.19 -18.46 3.36
N LEU A 97 12.80 -18.72 4.61
CA LEU A 97 12.22 -17.70 5.48
C LEU A 97 13.26 -16.60 5.79
N HIS A 98 14.50 -16.97 6.09
CA HIS A 98 15.55 -16.00 6.33
C HIS A 98 15.85 -15.15 5.09
N SER A 99 16.00 -15.77 3.90
CA SER A 99 16.30 -15.05 2.66
C SER A 99 15.15 -14.14 2.20
N THR A 100 13.89 -14.55 2.45
CA THR A 100 12.70 -13.77 2.08
C THR A 100 12.45 -12.59 3.03
N SER A 101 13.00 -12.59 4.25
CA SER A 101 12.71 -11.57 5.28
C SER A 101 13.09 -10.14 4.86
N GLU A 102 14.22 -9.99 4.16
CA GLU A 102 14.70 -8.71 3.62
C GLU A 102 13.74 -8.16 2.55
N LEU A 103 13.27 -9.02 1.65
CA LEU A 103 12.26 -8.63 0.66
C LEU A 103 10.95 -8.22 1.34
N TYR A 104 10.54 -8.98 2.36
CA TYR A 104 9.27 -8.75 3.03
C TYR A 104 9.25 -7.39 3.75
N ILE A 105 10.33 -7.01 4.45
CA ILE A 105 10.35 -5.72 5.15
C ILE A 105 10.31 -4.54 4.17
N LYS A 106 10.91 -4.68 2.97
CA LYS A 106 10.79 -3.69 1.88
C LYS A 106 9.38 -3.55 1.33
N ILE A 107 8.59 -4.63 1.35
CA ILE A 107 7.17 -4.59 0.99
C ILE A 107 6.34 -3.96 2.11
N ALA A 108 6.58 -4.38 3.36
CA ALA A 108 5.74 -4.02 4.51
C ALA A 108 6.03 -2.63 5.06
N SER A 109 7.26 -2.10 4.90
CA SER A 109 7.68 -0.76 5.33
C SER A 109 8.74 -0.23 4.34
N PRO A 110 8.32 0.17 3.12
CA PRO A 110 9.23 0.62 2.07
C PRO A 110 9.90 1.93 2.47
N GLN A 111 11.20 2.03 2.20
CA GLN A 111 12.00 3.24 2.36
C GLN A 111 12.54 3.68 0.99
N THR A 112 12.83 4.97 0.86
CA THR A 112 13.41 5.51 -0.39
C THR A 112 14.74 4.86 -0.75
N SER A 113 15.50 4.42 0.27
CA SER A 113 16.79 3.73 0.17
C SER A 113 16.70 2.27 -0.33
N ASP A 114 15.51 1.67 -0.32
CA ASP A 114 15.30 0.30 -0.81
C ASP A 114 15.36 0.23 -2.34
N TRP A 115 15.00 1.34 -2.99
CA TRP A 115 14.79 1.47 -4.43
C TRP A 115 15.53 2.71 -4.92
N ASN A 116 16.87 2.61 -4.93
CA ASN A 116 17.77 3.73 -5.19
C ASN A 116 17.81 4.15 -6.66
N GLN A 117 17.56 3.22 -7.58
CA GLN A 117 17.58 3.50 -9.01
C GLN A 117 16.33 4.28 -9.41
N ALA A 118 16.48 5.26 -10.30
CA ALA A 118 15.39 6.13 -10.73
C ALA A 118 14.21 5.33 -11.34
N ASP A 119 14.53 4.28 -12.11
CA ASP A 119 13.58 3.36 -12.74
C ASP A 119 12.86 2.43 -11.74
N GLN A 120 13.30 2.39 -10.47
CA GLN A 120 12.66 1.63 -9.39
C GLN A 120 11.77 2.50 -8.50
N LYS A 121 11.83 3.84 -8.61
CA LYS A 121 10.98 4.73 -7.82
C LYS A 121 9.48 4.44 -7.95
N PRO A 122 8.93 4.05 -9.12
CA PRO A 122 7.53 3.63 -9.21
C PRO A 122 7.19 2.46 -8.27
N ILE A 123 8.11 1.52 -8.05
CA ILE A 123 7.93 0.41 -7.11
C ILE A 123 7.77 0.94 -5.69
N PHE A 124 8.66 1.85 -5.27
CA PHE A 124 8.59 2.51 -3.97
C PHE A 124 7.25 3.19 -3.75
N TYR A 125 6.83 4.03 -4.71
CA TYR A 125 5.58 4.80 -4.58
C TYR A 125 4.34 3.92 -4.53
N SER A 126 4.27 2.84 -5.32
CA SER A 126 3.15 1.90 -5.26
C SER A 126 3.08 1.15 -3.93
N LEU A 127 4.22 0.70 -3.38
CA LEU A 127 4.25 0.06 -2.06
C LEU A 127 3.85 1.05 -0.95
N LEU A 128 4.33 2.29 -1.03
CA LEU A 128 3.96 3.36 -0.09
C LEU A 128 2.46 3.67 -0.15
N ALA A 129 1.86 3.69 -1.34
CA ALA A 129 0.43 3.87 -1.54
C ALA A 129 -0.39 2.72 -0.92
N LEU A 130 0.00 1.47 -1.17
CA LEU A 130 -0.66 0.29 -0.58
C LEU A 130 -0.59 0.30 0.95
N ASN A 131 0.51 0.75 1.52
CA ASN A 131 0.64 0.97 2.96
C ASN A 131 -0.23 2.13 3.48
N THR A 132 -0.33 3.22 2.71
CA THR A 132 -1.24 4.35 3.01
C THR A 132 -2.70 3.88 3.07
N PHE A 133 -3.08 2.94 2.19
CA PHE A 133 -4.39 2.31 2.15
C PHE A 133 -4.56 1.17 3.17
N LYS A 134 -3.50 0.84 3.93
CA LYS A 134 -3.45 -0.24 4.92
C LYS A 134 -3.79 -1.62 4.35
N ILE A 135 -3.31 -1.91 3.13
CA ILE A 135 -3.53 -3.20 2.47
C ILE A 135 -2.47 -4.21 2.90
N ILE A 136 -2.91 -5.28 3.56
CA ILE A 136 -2.05 -6.36 4.07
C ILE A 136 -2.29 -7.67 3.29
N ILE A 137 -3.53 -7.89 2.83
CA ILE A 137 -3.98 -9.15 2.21
C ILE A 137 -3.23 -9.53 0.92
N ASN A 138 -2.61 -8.56 0.25
CA ASN A 138 -1.86 -8.77 -0.99
C ASN A 138 -0.41 -9.21 -0.74
N ARG A 139 0.09 -9.13 0.51
CA ARG A 139 1.49 -9.42 0.85
C ARG A 139 1.96 -10.81 0.40
N PRO A 140 1.21 -11.91 0.56
CA PRO A 140 1.62 -13.21 0.03
C PRO A 140 1.85 -13.19 -1.48
N PHE A 141 0.98 -12.50 -2.23
CA PHE A 141 1.15 -12.33 -3.67
C PHE A 141 2.36 -11.45 -4.00
N LEU A 142 2.56 -10.34 -3.28
CA LEU A 142 3.72 -9.46 -3.50
C LEU A 142 5.04 -10.22 -3.25
N ILE A 143 5.12 -11.07 -2.22
CA ILE A 143 6.28 -11.95 -2.02
C ILE A 143 6.53 -12.78 -3.29
N SER A 144 5.51 -13.50 -3.79
CA SER A 144 5.66 -14.31 -5.00
C SER A 144 6.00 -13.49 -6.25
N LEU A 145 5.46 -12.27 -6.38
CA LEU A 145 5.72 -11.38 -7.51
C LEU A 145 7.18 -10.93 -7.58
N PHE A 146 7.75 -10.54 -6.44
CA PHE A 146 9.15 -10.14 -6.35
C PHE A 146 10.10 -11.34 -6.47
N LEU A 147 9.76 -12.51 -5.90
CA LEU A 147 10.53 -13.74 -6.11
C LEU A 147 10.54 -14.16 -7.58
N ALA A 148 9.41 -14.04 -8.28
CA ALA A 148 9.34 -14.27 -9.72
C ALA A 148 10.24 -13.29 -10.50
N LYS A 149 10.36 -12.03 -10.06
CA LYS A 149 11.30 -11.05 -10.64
C LYS A 149 12.77 -11.45 -10.42
N GLN A 150 13.11 -11.89 -9.21
CA GLN A 150 14.47 -12.35 -8.86
C GLN A 150 14.87 -13.58 -9.69
N SER A 151 13.92 -14.50 -9.89
CA SER A 151 14.08 -15.69 -10.74
C SER A 151 13.91 -15.41 -12.24
N LYS A 152 13.90 -14.15 -12.68
CA LYS A 152 13.79 -13.71 -14.08
C LYS A 152 12.53 -14.21 -14.81
N LYS A 153 11.48 -14.59 -14.07
CA LYS A 153 10.15 -14.96 -14.60
C LYS A 153 9.28 -13.74 -14.94
N ASN A 154 9.70 -12.53 -14.60
CA ASN A 154 9.11 -11.29 -15.10
C ASN A 154 10.19 -10.19 -15.25
N THR A 155 9.81 -9.06 -15.86
CA THR A 155 10.68 -7.88 -16.04
C THR A 155 10.34 -6.79 -15.03
N GLN A 156 11.21 -5.79 -14.87
CA GLN A 156 10.94 -4.67 -13.96
C GLN A 156 9.75 -3.84 -14.42
N SER A 157 9.63 -3.58 -15.74
CA SER A 157 8.48 -2.89 -16.31
C SER A 157 7.18 -3.64 -16.02
N PHE A 158 7.18 -4.98 -16.10
CA PHE A 158 6.01 -5.78 -15.78
C PHE A 158 5.69 -5.76 -14.27
N LEU A 159 6.69 -5.82 -13.40
CA LEU A 159 6.52 -5.63 -11.96
C LEU A 159 5.87 -4.27 -11.64
N ILE A 160 6.36 -3.18 -12.23
CA ILE A 160 5.81 -1.83 -12.08
C ILE A 160 4.37 -1.77 -12.57
N TYR A 161 4.10 -2.34 -13.75
CA TYR A 161 2.76 -2.45 -14.30
C TYR A 161 1.81 -3.16 -13.32
N THR A 162 2.18 -4.34 -12.81
CA THR A 162 1.37 -5.11 -11.87
C THR A 162 1.11 -4.33 -10.57
N LEU A 163 2.14 -3.72 -9.99
CA LEU A 163 2.01 -2.90 -8.78
C LEU A 163 1.09 -1.70 -9.00
N THR A 164 1.19 -1.04 -10.16
CA THR A 164 0.34 0.10 -10.51
C THR A 164 -1.13 -0.32 -10.62
N LYS A 165 -1.42 -1.49 -11.22
CA LYS A 165 -2.79 -2.02 -11.33
C LYS A 165 -3.37 -2.40 -9.95
N ILE A 166 -2.55 -3.00 -9.08
CA ILE A 166 -2.93 -3.34 -7.70
C ILE A 166 -3.15 -2.09 -6.85
N GLU A 167 -2.27 -1.09 -6.96
CA GLU A 167 -2.42 0.23 -6.33
C GLU A 167 -3.74 0.87 -6.74
N TYR A 168 -4.01 0.93 -8.05
CA TYR A 168 -5.26 1.49 -8.58
C TYR A 168 -6.49 0.75 -8.02
N PHE A 169 -6.49 -0.58 -8.12
CA PHE A 169 -7.59 -1.38 -7.61
C PHE A 169 -7.86 -1.06 -6.13
N HIS A 170 -6.82 -1.03 -5.29
CA HIS A 170 -6.98 -0.76 -3.87
C HIS A 170 -7.31 0.70 -3.54
N PHE A 171 -6.88 1.66 -4.36
CA PHE A 171 -7.31 3.04 -4.25
C PHE A 171 -8.84 3.14 -4.40
N VAL A 172 -9.38 2.61 -5.50
CA VAL A 172 -10.83 2.64 -5.76
C VAL A 172 -11.58 1.74 -4.78
N PHE A 173 -11.22 0.47 -4.69
CA PHE A 173 -11.96 -0.55 -3.96
C PHE A 173 -11.94 -0.30 -2.43
N ASN A 174 -10.76 -0.02 -1.86
CA ASN A 174 -10.61 0.10 -0.40
C ASN A 174 -10.52 1.54 0.09
N ALA A 175 -9.60 2.33 -0.47
CA ALA A 175 -9.31 3.66 0.08
C ALA A 175 -10.49 4.63 -0.11
N ILE A 176 -11.16 4.58 -1.26
CA ILE A 176 -12.33 5.42 -1.55
C ILE A 176 -13.62 4.69 -1.20
N CYS A 177 -13.87 3.51 -1.78
CA CYS A 177 -15.16 2.85 -1.65
C CYS A 177 -15.36 2.04 -0.36
N SER A 178 -14.32 1.91 0.49
CA SER A 178 -14.37 1.15 1.75
C SER A 178 -14.87 -0.29 1.63
N MET A 179 -14.66 -0.94 0.48
CA MET A 179 -15.02 -2.33 0.30
C MET A 179 -14.15 -3.22 1.18
N ARG A 180 -14.67 -4.39 1.57
CA ARG A 180 -13.98 -5.30 2.49
C ARG A 180 -12.78 -5.96 1.78
N PRO A 181 -11.52 -5.76 2.23
CA PRO A 181 -10.36 -6.39 1.60
C PRO A 181 -10.48 -7.92 1.54
N SER A 182 -11.01 -8.54 2.59
CA SER A 182 -11.16 -10.01 2.67
C SER A 182 -11.97 -10.63 1.53
N SER A 183 -12.79 -9.85 0.81
CA SER A 183 -13.54 -10.34 -0.36
C SER A 183 -12.66 -10.71 -1.57
N VAL A 184 -11.40 -10.22 -1.62
CA VAL A 184 -10.43 -10.51 -2.68
C VAL A 184 -9.20 -11.28 -2.21
N GLU A 185 -9.11 -11.59 -0.91
CA GLU A 185 -7.97 -12.30 -0.32
C GLU A 185 -7.69 -13.62 -1.04
N ARG A 186 -8.74 -14.41 -1.34
CA ARG A 186 -8.59 -15.69 -2.04
C ARG A 186 -7.99 -15.54 -3.44
N LEU A 187 -8.27 -14.44 -4.14
CA LEU A 187 -7.69 -14.17 -5.46
C LEU A 187 -6.17 -14.01 -5.35
N TYR A 188 -5.72 -13.18 -4.40
CA TYR A 188 -4.30 -13.00 -4.13
C TYR A 188 -3.61 -14.31 -3.71
N LEU A 189 -4.22 -15.10 -2.83
CA LEU A 189 -3.64 -16.36 -2.36
C LEU A 189 -3.57 -17.44 -3.45
N ASN A 190 -4.52 -17.44 -4.40
CA ASN A 190 -4.47 -18.33 -5.55
C ASN A 190 -3.35 -17.90 -6.52
N ALA A 191 -3.32 -16.62 -6.87
CA ALA A 191 -2.29 -16.07 -7.75
C ALA A 191 -0.88 -16.22 -7.17
N ALA A 192 -0.70 -16.01 -5.86
CA ALA A 192 0.58 -16.17 -5.19
C ALA A 192 1.17 -17.58 -5.37
N ARG A 193 0.33 -18.61 -5.24
CA ARG A 193 0.73 -20.02 -5.38
C ARG A 193 0.99 -20.40 -6.82
N HIS A 194 0.08 -20.07 -7.74
CA HIS A 194 0.28 -20.35 -9.16
C HIS A 194 1.52 -19.64 -9.71
N LEU A 195 1.85 -18.44 -9.19
CA LEU A 195 3.05 -17.73 -9.58
C LEU A 195 4.34 -18.41 -9.08
N GLN A 196 4.34 -19.01 -7.89
CA GLN A 196 5.46 -19.85 -7.42
C GLN A 196 5.64 -21.09 -8.30
N GLU A 197 4.54 -21.73 -8.67
CA GLU A 197 4.50 -22.94 -9.50
C GLU A 197 4.83 -22.68 -10.97
N SER A 198 4.74 -21.42 -11.43
CA SER A 198 5.05 -21.06 -12.82
C SER A 198 6.49 -21.42 -13.19
N SER A 199 6.67 -22.06 -14.34
CA SER A 199 7.99 -22.53 -14.80
C SER A 199 8.73 -21.49 -15.62
N ASN A 200 8.01 -20.57 -16.25
CA ASN A 200 8.57 -19.62 -17.21
C ASN A 200 7.81 -18.28 -17.19
N LYS A 201 8.34 -17.31 -17.94
CA LYS A 201 7.79 -15.96 -18.04
C LYS A 201 6.35 -15.92 -18.57
N ARG A 202 6.00 -16.79 -19.51
CA ARG A 202 4.65 -16.81 -20.12
C ARG A 202 3.59 -17.21 -19.10
N GLU A 203 3.86 -18.25 -18.32
CA GLU A 203 2.95 -18.70 -17.25
C GLU A 203 2.82 -17.65 -16.16
N ALA A 204 3.93 -17.04 -15.74
CA ALA A 204 3.91 -15.96 -14.73
C ALA A 204 3.06 -14.77 -15.18
N ILE A 205 3.21 -14.33 -16.43
CA ILE A 205 2.39 -13.25 -17.01
C ILE A 205 0.91 -13.63 -16.99
N LYS A 206 0.56 -14.84 -17.46
CA LYS A 206 -0.84 -15.30 -17.47
C LYS A 206 -1.49 -15.25 -16.08
N VAL A 207 -0.81 -15.77 -15.05
CA VAL A 207 -1.32 -15.73 -13.67
C VAL A 207 -1.60 -14.31 -13.19
N ILE A 208 -0.76 -13.37 -13.58
CA ILE A 208 -0.86 -11.96 -13.19
C ILE A 208 -1.99 -11.27 -13.96
N ASP A 209 -2.13 -11.54 -15.25
CA ASP A 209 -3.21 -11.00 -16.08
C ASP A 209 -4.57 -11.50 -15.60
N ASP A 210 -4.71 -12.81 -15.34
CA ASP A 210 -5.92 -13.41 -14.78
C ASP A 210 -6.31 -12.76 -13.43
N LEU A 211 -5.33 -12.50 -12.55
CA LEU A 211 -5.56 -11.77 -11.29
C LEU A 211 -6.04 -10.34 -11.54
N ILE A 212 -5.40 -9.61 -12.45
CA ILE A 212 -5.76 -8.21 -12.75
C ILE A 212 -7.18 -8.15 -13.33
N GLU A 213 -7.56 -9.09 -14.18
CA GLU A 213 -8.92 -9.20 -14.71
C GLU A 213 -9.94 -9.45 -13.59
N ASP A 214 -9.69 -10.44 -12.73
CA ASP A 214 -10.57 -10.77 -11.59
C ASP A 214 -10.74 -9.60 -10.62
N LEU A 215 -9.68 -8.83 -10.36
CA LEU A 215 -9.74 -7.62 -9.54
C LEU A 215 -10.52 -6.51 -10.25
N THR A 216 -10.29 -6.32 -11.55
CA THR A 216 -10.98 -5.30 -12.35
C THR A 216 -12.49 -5.55 -12.37
N ASN A 217 -12.91 -6.81 -12.50
CA ASN A 217 -14.31 -7.22 -12.46
C ASN A 217 -15.00 -6.98 -11.10
N LYS A 218 -14.22 -6.68 -10.05
CA LYS A 218 -14.73 -6.35 -8.71
C LYS A 218 -14.75 -4.87 -8.41
N LEU A 219 -14.30 -4.01 -9.33
CA LEU A 219 -14.32 -2.57 -9.11
C LEU A 219 -15.75 -2.06 -8.89
N PRO A 220 -15.97 -1.18 -7.91
CA PRO A 220 -17.25 -0.51 -7.73
C PRO A 220 -17.60 0.36 -8.93
N SER A 221 -18.89 0.64 -9.12
CA SER A 221 -19.35 1.56 -10.17
C SER A 221 -18.84 2.99 -9.95
N GLU A 222 -18.74 3.77 -11.03
CA GLU A 222 -18.43 5.20 -10.98
C GLU A 222 -19.34 5.94 -10.00
N ALA A 223 -20.65 5.67 -10.04
CA ALA A 223 -21.61 6.28 -9.12
C ALA A 223 -21.27 6.02 -7.64
N THR A 224 -20.83 4.80 -7.31
CA THR A 224 -20.39 4.45 -5.95
C THR A 224 -19.10 5.19 -5.58
N PHE A 225 -18.13 5.24 -6.50
CA PHE A 225 -16.89 5.97 -6.28
C PHE A 225 -17.15 7.46 -6.02
N LEU A 226 -17.96 8.12 -6.85
CA LEU A 226 -18.27 9.55 -6.72
C LEU A 226 -19.00 9.84 -5.39
N ASP A 227 -19.98 9.04 -4.98
CA ASP A 227 -20.63 9.20 -3.67
C ASP A 227 -19.65 9.13 -2.50
N LYS A 228 -18.71 8.19 -2.55
CA LYS A 228 -17.73 7.98 -1.48
C LYS A 228 -16.64 9.04 -1.49
N PHE A 229 -16.15 9.43 -2.67
CA PHE A 229 -15.12 10.47 -2.82
C PHE A 229 -15.59 11.81 -2.25
N ARG A 230 -16.87 12.19 -2.44
CA ARG A 230 -17.45 13.42 -1.88
C ARG A 230 -17.38 13.51 -0.35
N LYS A 231 -17.19 12.38 0.34
CA LYS A 231 -17.09 12.29 1.81
C LYS A 231 -15.66 12.49 2.31
N LEU A 232 -14.68 12.62 1.41
CA LEU A 232 -13.32 12.95 1.77
C LEU A 232 -13.26 14.34 2.40
N LYS A 233 -12.59 14.40 3.55
CA LYS A 233 -12.53 15.59 4.37
C LYS A 233 -11.29 15.62 5.24
N PHE A 234 -10.79 16.81 5.52
CA PHE A 234 -9.69 17.02 6.45
C PHE A 234 -9.89 18.34 7.20
N THR A 235 -9.72 18.29 8.52
CA THR A 235 -9.68 19.44 9.43
C THR A 235 -8.70 19.14 10.56
N ASN A 236 -8.38 20.13 11.40
CA ASN A 236 -7.50 19.92 12.57
C ASN A 236 -8.07 18.89 13.55
N SER A 237 -9.40 18.76 13.62
CA SER A 237 -10.09 17.77 14.46
C SER A 237 -10.40 16.45 13.74
N PHE A 238 -10.12 16.34 12.44
CA PHE A 238 -10.37 15.13 11.64
C PHE A 238 -9.25 14.92 10.63
N THR A 239 -8.31 14.04 10.98
CA THR A 239 -7.08 13.79 10.22
C THR A 239 -7.09 12.44 9.50
N THR A 240 -8.12 11.62 9.68
CA THR A 240 -8.20 10.25 9.15
C THR A 240 -7.99 10.17 7.64
N HIS A 241 -8.52 11.12 6.86
CA HIS A 241 -8.34 11.15 5.40
C HIS A 241 -7.11 11.95 4.93
N LYS A 242 -6.33 12.56 5.84
CA LYS A 242 -5.22 13.46 5.48
C LYS A 242 -4.26 12.80 4.48
N LYS A 243 -3.73 11.62 4.81
CA LYS A 243 -2.77 10.89 3.97
C LYS A 243 -3.36 10.47 2.63
N LEU A 244 -4.64 10.09 2.59
CA LEU A 244 -5.35 9.75 1.36
C LEU A 244 -5.52 10.99 0.46
N ILE A 245 -5.87 12.14 1.03
CA ILE A 245 -5.99 13.40 0.29
C ILE A 245 -4.64 13.86 -0.25
N GLN A 246 -3.56 13.72 0.55
CA GLN A 246 -2.19 13.98 0.05
C GLN A 246 -1.84 13.06 -1.12
N TYR A 247 -2.10 11.75 -1.00
CA TYR A 247 -1.91 10.81 -2.10
C TYR A 247 -2.69 11.22 -3.36
N ILE A 248 -3.96 11.62 -3.20
CA ILE A 248 -4.78 12.06 -4.34
C ILE A 248 -4.14 13.24 -5.04
N PHE A 249 -3.75 14.29 -4.29
CA PHE A 249 -3.15 15.47 -4.87
C PHE A 249 -1.78 15.20 -5.52
N ILE A 250 -0.96 14.31 -4.96
CA ILE A 250 0.30 13.89 -5.60
C ILE A 250 0.02 13.27 -6.96
N LYS A 251 -0.94 12.34 -7.05
CA LYS A 251 -1.25 11.66 -8.30
C LYS A 251 -1.88 12.61 -9.33
N MET A 252 -2.72 13.55 -8.90
CA MET A 252 -3.25 14.61 -9.76
C MET A 252 -2.12 15.53 -10.27
N GLU A 253 -1.17 15.89 -9.42
CA GLU A 253 -0.01 16.72 -9.80
C GLU A 253 0.87 16.01 -10.84
N LEU A 254 1.21 14.73 -10.61
CA LEU A 254 1.98 13.93 -11.57
C LEU A 254 1.25 13.81 -12.91
N HIS A 255 -0.07 13.62 -12.88
CA HIS A 255 -0.89 13.59 -14.09
C HIS A 255 -0.86 14.93 -14.84
N ALA A 256 -1.06 16.05 -14.15
CA ALA A 256 -1.02 17.39 -14.74
C ALA A 256 0.35 17.71 -15.37
N ARG A 257 1.46 17.24 -14.78
CA ARG A 257 2.81 17.39 -15.33
C ARG A 257 3.10 16.53 -16.56
N LYS A 258 2.39 15.42 -16.74
CA LYS A 258 2.60 14.43 -17.82
C LYS A 258 4.00 13.80 -17.84
N ASN A 259 4.78 13.94 -16.77
CA ASN A 259 6.08 13.32 -16.58
C ASN A 259 6.32 13.02 -15.10
N ASN A 260 7.36 12.23 -14.80
CA ASN A 260 7.74 11.83 -13.44
C ASN A 260 9.07 12.47 -13.01
N GLU A 261 9.47 13.59 -13.63
CA GLU A 261 10.74 14.27 -13.31
C GLU A 261 10.74 14.89 -11.91
N PHE A 262 9.54 15.26 -11.43
CA PHE A 262 9.35 15.89 -10.15
C PHE A 262 8.36 15.08 -9.31
N TYR A 263 8.75 14.75 -8.08
CA TYR A 263 7.85 14.20 -7.08
C TYR A 263 7.79 15.16 -5.88
N PRO A 264 6.61 15.66 -5.48
CA PRO A 264 6.53 16.61 -4.39
C PRO A 264 6.89 15.99 -3.04
N GLU A 265 7.90 16.54 -2.36
CA GLU A 265 8.29 16.15 -0.99
C GLU A 265 7.66 17.06 0.08
N ASP A 266 7.61 18.37 -0.18
CA ASP A 266 6.94 19.34 0.68
C ASP A 266 5.48 19.54 0.24
N LEU A 267 4.60 18.65 0.70
CA LEU A 267 3.16 18.74 0.49
C LEU A 267 2.42 18.91 1.80
N THR A 268 1.89 20.12 2.00
CA THR A 268 0.90 20.42 3.03
C THR A 268 -0.50 20.59 2.42
N LEU A 269 -1.52 20.59 3.26
CA LEU A 269 -2.91 20.77 2.85
C LEU A 269 -3.42 22.10 3.42
N GLU A 270 -3.77 23.02 2.54
CA GLU A 270 -4.31 24.33 2.89
C GLU A 270 -5.83 24.39 2.63
N HIS A 271 -6.56 25.08 3.50
CA HIS A 271 -8.00 25.32 3.35
C HIS A 271 -8.25 26.65 2.65
N ILE A 272 -8.85 26.63 1.46
CA ILE A 272 -9.16 27.85 0.69
C ILE A 272 -10.05 28.78 1.51
N LEU A 273 -11.21 28.29 1.96
CA LEU A 273 -12.01 28.92 3.00
C LEU A 273 -11.51 28.44 4.39
N PRO A 274 -11.09 29.34 5.30
CA PRO A 274 -10.50 28.96 6.58
C PRO A 274 -11.39 28.05 7.45
N GLN A 275 -10.77 27.19 8.27
CA GLN A 275 -11.48 26.28 9.19
C GLN A 275 -12.34 27.00 10.25
N SER A 276 -12.06 28.27 10.54
CA SER A 276 -12.86 29.10 11.44
C SER A 276 -14.19 29.58 10.81
N SER A 277 -14.38 29.38 9.50
CA SER A 277 -15.49 29.96 8.74
C SER A 277 -16.70 29.02 8.62
N GLY A 278 -17.55 28.95 9.64
CA GLY A 278 -18.88 28.32 9.54
C GLY A 278 -18.91 26.79 9.72
N ASP A 279 -19.69 26.08 8.88
CA ASP A 279 -19.95 24.64 9.01
C ASP A 279 -18.72 23.79 8.68
N LYS A 280 -18.08 23.24 9.72
CA LYS A 280 -16.89 22.38 9.61
C LYS A 280 -17.08 21.15 8.72
N THR A 281 -18.31 20.66 8.53
CA THR A 281 -18.56 19.52 7.65
C THR A 281 -18.31 19.86 6.19
N LYS A 282 -18.69 21.06 5.76
CA LYS A 282 -18.48 21.58 4.40
C LYS A 282 -17.07 22.10 4.22
N ILE A 283 -16.55 22.86 5.19
CA ILE A 283 -15.17 23.40 5.13
C ILE A 283 -14.13 22.29 5.01
N GLY A 284 -14.38 21.14 5.65
CA GLY A 284 -13.46 20.03 5.62
C GLY A 284 -13.39 19.32 4.26
N MET A 285 -14.37 19.48 3.37
CA MET A 285 -14.45 18.73 2.11
C MET A 285 -13.23 18.97 1.22
N ILE A 286 -12.82 17.95 0.45
CA ILE A 286 -11.64 18.02 -0.43
C ILE A 286 -11.69 19.17 -1.46
N GLY A 287 -12.88 19.58 -1.90
CA GLY A 287 -13.03 20.74 -2.78
C GLY A 287 -12.61 22.07 -2.15
N ASN A 288 -12.50 22.15 -0.82
CA ASN A 288 -11.95 23.31 -0.10
C ASN A 288 -10.44 23.18 0.18
N ILE A 289 -9.82 22.05 -0.18
CA ILE A 289 -8.42 21.77 0.15
C ILE A 289 -7.56 21.95 -1.10
N ILE A 290 -6.40 22.56 -0.93
CA ILE A 290 -5.40 22.72 -1.97
C ILE A 290 -4.03 22.23 -1.48
N PRO A 291 -3.26 21.48 -2.29
CA PRO A 291 -1.90 21.09 -1.94
C PRO A 291 -0.98 22.30 -2.13
N ILE A 292 -0.12 22.58 -1.15
CA ILE A 292 0.84 23.68 -1.27
C ILE A 292 2.05 23.41 -0.35
N GLY A 293 3.21 24.00 -0.65
CA GLY A 293 4.40 23.90 0.20
C GLY A 293 4.22 24.62 1.55
N GLU A 294 4.96 24.19 2.58
CA GLU A 294 4.79 24.66 3.96
C GLU A 294 4.93 26.18 4.09
N SER A 295 5.95 26.77 3.46
CA SER A 295 6.17 28.23 3.49
C SER A 295 4.98 29.01 2.94
N LEU A 296 4.46 28.60 1.77
CA LEU A 296 3.33 29.27 1.13
C LEU A 296 2.01 28.99 1.88
N ASN A 297 1.88 27.84 2.54
CA ASN A 297 0.74 27.58 3.41
C ASN A 297 0.71 28.55 4.60
N GLY A 298 1.86 28.77 5.25
CA GLY A 298 2.01 29.76 6.31
C GLY A 298 1.64 31.17 5.87
N ASP A 299 2.01 31.53 4.63
CA ASP A 299 1.59 32.79 4.02
C ASP A 299 0.08 32.83 3.72
N ALA A 300 -0.54 31.77 3.23
CA ALA A 300 -1.98 31.79 2.94
C ALA A 300 -2.82 31.95 4.22
N GLY A 301 -2.56 31.11 5.23
CA GLY A 301 -3.16 31.19 6.57
C GLY A 301 -4.68 31.41 6.59
N ILE A 302 -5.13 32.40 7.37
CA ILE A 302 -6.56 32.78 7.45
C ILE A 302 -6.90 34.00 6.58
N ARG A 303 -6.04 34.35 5.61
CA ARG A 303 -6.20 35.55 4.79
C ARG A 303 -7.43 35.44 3.86
N PRO A 304 -7.99 36.58 3.40
CA PRO A 304 -9.06 36.57 2.41
C PRO A 304 -8.65 35.91 1.09
N LEU A 305 -9.64 35.42 0.32
CA LEU A 305 -9.40 34.70 -0.93
C LEU A 305 -8.49 35.45 -1.90
N SER A 306 -8.67 36.76 -2.07
CA SER A 306 -7.84 37.57 -2.98
C SER A 306 -6.35 37.54 -2.63
N GLN A 307 -6.02 37.58 -1.33
CA GLN A 307 -4.64 37.46 -0.86
C GLN A 307 -4.13 36.03 -1.00
N LYS A 308 -4.96 35.02 -0.69
CA LYS A 308 -4.61 33.61 -0.90
C LYS A 308 -4.33 33.31 -2.37
N MET A 309 -5.12 33.84 -3.31
CA MET A 309 -4.88 33.70 -4.75
C MET A 309 -3.53 34.27 -5.16
N ALA A 310 -3.11 35.41 -4.60
CA ALA A 310 -1.78 35.97 -4.84
C ALA A 310 -0.65 35.06 -4.31
N THR A 311 -0.86 34.37 -3.17
CA THR A 311 0.06 33.35 -2.66
C THR A 311 0.07 32.11 -3.56
N TYR A 312 -1.11 31.62 -3.96
CA TYR A 312 -1.26 30.42 -4.80
C TYR A 312 -0.60 30.57 -6.17
N LYS A 313 -0.57 31.79 -6.74
CA LYS A 313 0.18 32.11 -7.98
C LYS A 313 1.67 31.80 -7.89
N LYS A 314 2.24 31.76 -6.69
CA LYS A 314 3.66 31.46 -6.45
C LYS A 314 3.94 29.96 -6.30
N SER A 315 2.91 29.13 -6.31
CA SER A 315 3.04 27.68 -6.14
C SER A 315 3.60 27.03 -7.40
N ASP A 316 4.54 26.09 -7.22
CA ASP A 316 5.07 25.27 -8.31
C ASP A 316 4.16 24.11 -8.69
N TYR A 317 3.16 23.79 -7.86
CA TYR A 317 2.18 22.75 -8.15
C TYR A 317 1.31 23.15 -9.35
N ARG A 318 1.31 22.35 -10.42
CA ARG A 318 0.51 22.60 -11.63
C ARG A 318 -0.98 22.64 -11.32
N ILE A 319 -1.47 21.74 -10.48
CA ILE A 319 -2.88 21.72 -10.07
C ILE A 319 -3.30 22.97 -9.26
N VAL A 320 -2.34 23.68 -8.66
CA VAL A 320 -2.60 24.97 -7.99
C VAL A 320 -2.65 26.10 -9.00
N GLN A 321 -1.75 26.09 -9.99
CA GLN A 321 -1.75 27.06 -11.08
C GLN A 321 -3.07 26.97 -11.88
N GLU A 322 -3.49 25.76 -12.24
CA GLU A 322 -4.80 25.51 -12.90
C GLU A 322 -5.98 26.00 -12.05
N PHE A 323 -5.91 25.79 -10.72
CA PHE A 323 -6.94 26.30 -9.81
C PHE A 323 -7.02 27.83 -9.84
N VAL A 324 -5.87 28.51 -9.81
CA VAL A 324 -5.79 29.98 -9.89
C VAL A 324 -6.29 30.49 -11.23
N GLU A 325 -5.88 29.87 -12.34
CA GLU A 325 -6.33 30.26 -13.68
C GLU A 325 -7.85 30.17 -13.82
N LYS A 326 -8.44 29.08 -13.31
CA LYS A 326 -9.89 28.86 -13.38
C LYS A 326 -10.70 29.76 -12.45
N ASN A 327 -10.13 30.19 -11.33
CA ASN A 327 -10.87 30.85 -10.25
C ASN A 327 -10.34 32.24 -9.88
N GLY A 328 -9.39 32.79 -10.62
CA GLY A 328 -8.66 34.02 -10.27
C GLY A 328 -9.54 35.27 -10.16
N ASP A 329 -10.67 35.29 -10.87
CA ASP A 329 -11.63 36.40 -10.86
C ASP A 329 -12.68 36.30 -9.75
N LYS A 330 -12.68 35.21 -8.97
CA LYS A 330 -13.63 35.05 -7.86
C LYS A 330 -13.27 35.94 -6.68
N SER A 331 -14.24 36.71 -6.21
CA SER A 331 -14.12 37.54 -5.01
C SER A 331 -14.35 36.77 -3.70
N SER A 332 -15.17 35.70 -3.74
CA SER A 332 -15.49 34.84 -2.60
C SER A 332 -15.37 33.35 -2.95
N TRP A 333 -15.15 32.53 -1.92
CA TRP A 333 -15.16 31.07 -2.00
C TRP A 333 -16.23 30.54 -1.04
N GLU A 334 -17.31 30.01 -1.59
CA GLU A 334 -18.51 29.65 -0.84
C GLU A 334 -18.70 28.13 -0.80
N VAL A 335 -19.65 27.67 0.04
CA VAL A 335 -19.99 26.23 0.15
C VAL A 335 -20.32 25.61 -1.21
N LYS A 336 -21.04 26.34 -2.09
CA LYS A 336 -21.36 25.88 -3.44
C LYS A 336 -20.11 25.64 -4.31
N ASP A 337 -19.06 26.44 -4.12
CA ASP A 337 -17.79 26.29 -4.83
C ASP A 337 -17.02 25.08 -4.33
N ILE A 338 -17.05 24.85 -3.01
CA ILE A 338 -16.48 23.67 -2.38
C ILE A 338 -17.14 22.40 -2.91
N GLU A 339 -18.48 22.37 -2.98
CA GLU A 339 -19.23 21.22 -3.49
C GLU A 339 -18.96 20.99 -4.98
N SER A 340 -18.99 22.05 -5.79
CA SER A 340 -18.69 21.99 -7.22
C SER A 340 -17.27 21.51 -7.51
N ARG A 341 -16.27 22.03 -6.79
CA ARG A 341 -14.88 21.57 -6.93
C ARG A 341 -14.70 20.15 -6.44
N THR A 342 -15.41 19.73 -5.38
CA THR A 342 -15.39 18.33 -4.91
C THR A 342 -15.89 17.39 -6.00
N GLU A 343 -16.96 17.75 -6.70
CA GLU A 343 -17.50 16.97 -7.82
C GLU A 343 -16.52 16.89 -8.98
N GLN A 344 -15.89 18.02 -9.34
CA GLN A 344 -14.89 18.06 -10.40
C GLN A 344 -13.69 17.16 -10.08
N LEU A 345 -13.14 17.26 -8.86
CA LEU A 345 -12.01 16.44 -8.42
C LEU A 345 -12.36 14.94 -8.43
N ALA A 346 -13.58 14.59 -8.03
CA ALA A 346 -14.03 13.20 -8.03
C ALA A 346 -14.08 12.61 -9.45
N ARG A 347 -14.60 13.38 -10.42
CA ARG A 347 -14.66 12.96 -11.83
C ARG A 347 -13.28 12.87 -12.44
N GLU A 348 -12.43 13.87 -12.21
CA GLU A 348 -11.05 13.90 -12.70
C GLU A 348 -10.25 12.70 -12.18
N ALA A 349 -10.39 12.39 -10.89
CA ALA A 349 -9.74 11.23 -10.28
C ALA A 349 -10.21 9.92 -10.92
N PHE A 350 -11.51 9.74 -11.14
CA PHE A 350 -12.03 8.49 -11.70
C PHE A 350 -11.70 8.31 -13.19
N GLN A 351 -11.85 9.37 -13.98
CA GLN A 351 -11.87 9.30 -15.44
C GLN A 351 -10.50 9.49 -16.09
N ASN A 352 -9.60 10.27 -15.46
CA ASN A 352 -8.37 10.73 -16.11
C ASN A 352 -7.13 10.29 -15.34
N VAL A 353 -7.06 10.54 -14.03
CA VAL A 353 -5.81 10.36 -13.27
C VAL A 353 -5.50 8.90 -12.94
N TRP A 354 -6.53 8.10 -12.70
CA TRP A 354 -6.39 6.67 -12.36
C TRP A 354 -7.00 5.74 -13.41
N ALA A 355 -7.27 6.22 -14.62
CA ALA A 355 -7.89 5.39 -15.66
C ALA A 355 -7.04 4.17 -16.03
N LEU A 356 -7.67 2.99 -16.02
CA LEU A 356 -7.04 1.70 -16.38
C LEU A 356 -6.32 1.73 -17.73
N ASN A 357 -6.80 2.57 -18.67
CA ASN A 357 -6.32 2.64 -20.06
C ASN A 357 -5.07 3.51 -20.24
N GLN A 358 -4.62 4.23 -19.21
CA GLN A 358 -3.41 5.07 -19.30
C GLN A 358 -2.13 4.36 -18.85
N ILE A 359 -2.23 3.12 -18.37
CA ILE A 359 -1.07 2.32 -17.95
C ILE A 359 -0.71 1.39 -19.12
N ASN A 360 -0.14 1.96 -20.19
CA ASN A 360 0.43 1.19 -21.29
C ASN A 360 1.85 0.73 -20.89
N VAL A 361 2.12 -0.56 -21.11
CA VAL A 361 3.43 -1.22 -20.90
C VAL A 361 4.43 -0.76 -21.95
#